data_AF-A0A357NGN2-F1
#
_entry.id   AF-A0A357NGN2-F1
#
_cell.length_a   1.000
_cell.length_b   1.000
_cell.length_c   1.000
_cell.angle_alpha   90.00
_cell.angle_beta   90.00
_cell.angle_gamma   90.00
#
_symmetry.space_group_name_H-M   'P 1'
#
loop_
_entity.id
_entity.type
_entity.pdbx_description
1 polymer ?
#
loop_
_entity_poly.entity_id
_entity_poly.type
_entity_poly.pdbx_seq_one_letter_code
_entity_poly.pdbx_strand_id
1 'polypeptide(L)'
;RTNDAVKTKDAFRNQAARLGFGTPNLLEATEYPLTRLTQNWQLLNSLYRSHWIIRRIIDVVPGDMLKNWIKITSQMPPDALKRFDSQVR
;
A
#
# COMPACT_ATOMS: atom_id res chain seq x y z
N ARG A 1 28.48 29.06 -48.13
CA ARG A 1 27.96 27.87 -47.41
C ARG A 1 28.86 27.60 -46.23
N THR A 2 28.50 28.08 -45.05
CA THR A 2 28.92 27.51 -43.76
C THR A 2 27.68 27.55 -42.89
N ASN A 3 27.06 26.38 -42.71
CA ASN A 3 25.85 26.22 -41.92
C ASN A 3 26.24 26.34 -40.45
N ASP A 4 26.07 27.51 -39.85
CA ASP A 4 26.24 27.66 -38.41
C ASP A 4 25.04 27.03 -37.70
N ALA A 5 25.22 25.75 -37.36
CA ALA A 5 24.27 24.98 -36.59
C ALA A 5 24.09 25.62 -35.20
N VAL A 6 22.97 26.33 -35.00
CA VAL A 6 22.55 26.80 -33.69
C VAL A 6 22.24 25.58 -32.83
N LYS A 7 23.02 25.41 -31.77
CA LYS A 7 22.95 24.30 -30.80
C LYS A 7 21.52 24.07 -30.31
N THR A 8 21.03 22.84 -30.49
CA THR A 8 19.86 22.30 -29.78
C THR A 8 20.06 22.50 -28.28
N LYS A 9 19.34 23.47 -27.72
CA LYS A 9 19.19 23.60 -26.27
C LYS A 9 18.29 22.46 -25.83
N ASP A 10 18.87 21.53 -25.08
CA ASP A 10 18.20 20.47 -24.33
C ASP A 10 16.73 20.79 -24.05
N ALA A 11 15.84 19.91 -24.51
CA ALA A 11 14.55 19.72 -23.87
C ALA A 11 14.35 18.22 -23.67
N PHE A 12 14.61 17.79 -22.44
CA PHE A 12 14.30 16.50 -21.85
C PHE A 12 12.98 15.91 -22.39
N ARG A 13 13.02 14.70 -22.96
CA ARG A 13 11.82 13.93 -23.33
C ARG A 13 11.64 12.77 -22.35
N ASN A 14 10.49 12.72 -21.69
CA ASN A 14 10.06 11.56 -20.92
C ASN A 14 9.42 10.52 -21.86
N GLN A 15 10.19 9.49 -22.22
CA GLN A 15 9.79 8.45 -23.18
C GLN A 15 8.64 7.55 -22.67
N ALA A 16 8.33 7.54 -21.37
CA ALA A 16 7.29 6.68 -20.80
C ALA A 16 5.87 7.28 -20.87
N ALA A 17 5.73 8.61 -21.02
CA ALA A 17 4.43 9.30 -20.98
C ALA A 17 4.24 10.45 -22.00
N ARG A 18 5.31 10.92 -22.67
CA ARG A 18 5.30 12.05 -23.63
C ARG A 18 4.67 13.35 -23.09
N LEU A 19 4.82 13.64 -21.80
CA LEU A 19 4.26 14.83 -21.16
C LEU A 19 5.32 15.95 -21.07
N GLY A 20 4.94 17.18 -21.46
CA GLY A 20 5.78 18.38 -21.54
C GLY A 20 5.75 19.26 -20.29
N PHE A 21 6.55 20.34 -20.29
CA PHE A 21 6.61 21.30 -19.19
C PHE A 21 5.23 21.95 -18.96
N GLY A 22 4.66 21.77 -17.76
CA GLY A 22 3.31 22.24 -17.41
C GLY A 22 2.17 21.24 -17.67
N THR A 23 2.47 19.98 -18.01
CA THR A 23 1.44 18.93 -18.14
C THR A 23 1.37 18.06 -16.88
N PRO A 24 0.16 17.61 -16.47
CA PRO A 24 -0.05 16.92 -15.21
C PRO A 24 0.67 15.57 -15.17
N ASN A 25 1.22 15.19 -14.02
CA ASN A 25 1.96 13.94 -13.86
C ASN A 25 1.00 12.73 -14.01
N LEU A 26 1.45 11.57 -14.50
CA LEU A 26 0.63 10.35 -14.55
C LEU A 26 0.10 9.93 -13.16
N LEU A 27 0.84 10.27 -12.10
CA LEU A 27 0.43 10.09 -10.70
C LEU A 27 -0.55 11.16 -10.20
N GLU A 28 -0.72 12.27 -10.92
CA GLU A 28 -1.69 13.31 -10.59
C GLU A 28 -3.13 12.85 -10.91
N ALA A 29 -3.26 11.90 -11.83
CA ALA A 29 -4.53 11.27 -12.18
C ALA A 29 -4.85 10.01 -11.33
N THR A 30 -3.98 9.61 -10.40
CA THR A 30 -4.29 8.49 -9.50
C THR A 30 -5.16 8.99 -8.35
N GLU A 31 -6.46 9.06 -8.60
CA GLU A 31 -7.44 9.19 -7.53
C GLU A 31 -7.71 7.80 -6.94
N TYR A 32 -7.98 7.73 -5.64
CA TYR A 32 -8.57 6.53 -5.06
C TYR A 32 -10.05 6.51 -5.45
N PRO A 33 -10.49 5.71 -6.44
CA PRO A 33 -11.90 5.68 -6.79
C PRO A 33 -12.67 5.06 -5.63
N LEU A 34 -13.84 5.62 -5.33
CA LEU A 34 -14.73 5.10 -4.30
C LEU A 34 -15.47 3.86 -4.82
N THR A 35 -14.78 2.72 -4.88
CA THR A 35 -15.34 1.43 -5.31
C THR A 35 -16.07 0.75 -4.16
N ARG A 36 -17.31 1.20 -3.90
CA ARG A 36 -18.17 0.61 -2.87
C ARG A 36 -18.77 -0.72 -3.37
N LEU A 37 -18.61 -1.78 -2.59
CA LEU A 37 -19.27 -3.08 -2.83
C LEU A 37 -20.79 -3.02 -2.59
N THR A 38 -21.26 -2.09 -1.76
CA THR A 38 -22.68 -2.01 -1.36
C THR A 38 -23.15 -0.56 -1.37
N GLN A 39 -24.40 -0.34 -1.76
CA GLN A 39 -25.00 0.99 -1.83
C GLN A 39 -25.26 1.62 -0.44
N ASN A 40 -25.37 0.81 0.62
CA ASN A 40 -25.67 1.28 1.98
C ASN A 40 -24.50 1.08 2.97
N TRP A 41 -23.45 1.89 2.82
CA TRP A 41 -22.26 1.86 3.69
C TRP A 41 -22.51 2.45 5.09
N GLN A 42 -23.52 3.32 5.23
CA GLN A 42 -23.89 3.97 6.51
C GLN A 42 -24.50 2.98 7.49
N LEU A 43 -25.36 2.08 6.99
CA LEU A 43 -25.92 0.99 7.78
C LEU A 43 -24.82 0.07 8.31
N LEU A 44 -23.89 -0.36 7.46
CA LEU A 44 -22.77 -1.23 7.86
C LEU A 44 -21.90 -0.59 8.95
N ASN A 45 -21.61 0.71 8.84
CA ASN A 45 -20.88 1.46 9.87
C ASN A 45 -21.64 1.51 11.20
N SER A 46 -22.94 1.80 11.14
CA SER A 46 -23.78 1.90 12.33
C SER A 46 -23.91 0.54 13.04
N LEU A 47 -24.05 -0.53 12.25
CA LEU A 47 -24.10 -1.91 12.73
C LEU A 47 -22.80 -2.34 13.42
N TYR A 48 -21.63 -2.06 12.82
CA TYR A 48 -20.34 -2.39 13.43
C TYR A 48 -20.13 -1.67 14.78
N ARG A 49 -20.54 -0.40 14.90
CA ARG A 49 -20.34 0.39 16.12
C ARG A 49 -21.36 0.08 17.22
N SER A 50 -22.59 -0.28 16.86
CA SER A 50 -23.71 -0.37 17.82
C SER A 50 -24.11 -1.80 18.16
N HIS A 51 -23.92 -2.77 17.27
CA HIS A 51 -24.39 -4.14 17.48
C HIS A 51 -23.24 -5.08 17.88
N TRP A 52 -23.34 -5.66 19.08
CA TRP A 52 -22.29 -6.52 19.63
C TRP A 52 -22.00 -7.78 18.79
N ILE A 53 -23.01 -8.46 18.24
CA ILE A 53 -22.79 -9.66 17.40
C ILE A 53 -21.99 -9.35 16.14
N ILE A 54 -22.28 -8.23 15.47
CA ILE A 54 -21.63 -7.85 14.21
C ILE A 54 -20.18 -7.49 14.48
N ARG A 55 -19.94 -6.73 15.55
CA ARG A 55 -18.59 -6.47 16.04
C ARG A 55 -17.84 -7.78 16.35
N ARG A 56 -18.47 -8.73 17.04
CA ARG A 56 -17.87 -10.03 17.36
C ARG A 56 -17.51 -10.83 16.11
N ILE A 57 -18.41 -10.91 15.13
CA ILE A 57 -18.18 -11.64 13.87
C ILE A 57 -16.97 -11.05 13.13
N ILE A 58 -16.89 -9.71 13.05
CA ILE A 58 -15.81 -9.02 12.35
C ILE A 58 -14.48 -9.12 13.11
N ASP A 59 -14.49 -8.98 14.44
CA ASP A 59 -13.28 -8.94 15.26
C ASP A 59 -12.64 -10.34 15.45
N VAL A 60 -13.40 -11.43 15.27
CA VAL A 60 -12.88 -12.81 15.43
C VAL A 60 -11.80 -13.14 14.40
N VAL A 61 -11.98 -12.75 13.13
CA VAL A 61 -11.02 -13.06 12.06
C VAL A 61 -9.65 -12.40 12.29
N PRO A 62 -9.54 -11.07 12.44
CA PRO A 62 -8.26 -10.44 12.72
C PRO A 62 -7.72 -10.85 14.09
N GLY A 63 -8.60 -11.07 15.08
CA GLY A 63 -8.20 -11.59 16.38
C GLY A 63 -7.51 -12.94 16.30
N ASP A 64 -8.00 -13.87 15.46
CA ASP A 64 -7.40 -15.19 15.26
C ASP A 64 -6.10 -15.11 14.45
N MET A 65 -6.05 -14.24 13.44
CA MET A 65 -4.85 -14.02 12.63
C MET A 65 -3.69 -13.46 13.46
N LEU A 66 -3.96 -12.52 14.37
CA LEU A 66 -2.94 -11.89 15.22
C LEU A 66 -2.68 -12.66 16.53
N LYS A 67 -3.44 -13.72 16.81
CA LYS A 67 -3.31 -14.50 18.05
C LYS A 67 -1.93 -15.12 18.21
N ASN A 68 -1.33 -15.53 17.10
CA ASN A 68 -0.01 -16.14 17.08
C ASN A 68 1.05 -15.09 16.74
N TRP A 69 2.12 -15.06 17.53
CA TRP A 69 3.27 -14.19 17.25
C TRP A 69 3.99 -14.64 15.97
N ILE A 70 4.83 -13.76 15.42
CA ILE A 70 5.55 -14.00 14.16
C ILE A 70 6.46 -15.23 14.32
N LYS A 71 6.33 -16.20 13.41
CA LYS A 71 7.25 -17.34 13.34
C LYS A 71 8.44 -17.00 12.44
N ILE A 72 9.60 -16.78 13.03
CA ILE A 72 10.84 -16.54 12.29
C ILE A 72 11.33 -17.87 11.72
N THR A 73 11.23 -18.06 10.40
CA THR A 73 11.82 -19.19 9.69
C THR A 73 13.19 -18.78 9.15
N SER A 74 14.25 -19.15 9.86
CA SER A 74 15.63 -18.97 9.41
C SER A 74 16.38 -20.31 9.46
N GLN A 75 17.44 -20.45 8.67
CA GLN A 75 18.34 -21.62 8.69
C GLN A 75 19.31 -21.60 9.88
N MET A 76 19.02 -20.84 10.94
CA MET A 76 19.85 -20.82 12.14
C MET A 76 19.64 -22.09 12.98
N PRO A 77 20.67 -22.50 13.75
CA PRO A 77 20.53 -23.60 14.69
C PRO A 77 19.44 -23.30 15.74
N PRO A 78 18.68 -24.32 16.19
CA PRO A 78 17.54 -24.14 17.09
C PRO A 78 17.85 -23.37 18.39
N ASP A 79 19.08 -23.46 18.90
CA ASP A 79 19.50 -22.79 20.13
C ASP A 79 19.66 -21.27 19.94
N ALA A 80 20.11 -20.83 18.75
CA ALA A 80 20.22 -19.42 18.43
C ALA A 80 18.84 -18.77 18.28
N LEU A 81 17.87 -19.49 17.69
CA LEU A 81 16.48 -19.04 17.61
C LEU A 81 15.83 -18.89 18.99
N LYS A 82 16.04 -19.84 19.91
CA LYS A 82 15.53 -19.75 21.29
C LYS A 82 16.12 -18.58 22.05
N ARG A 83 17.43 -18.35 21.91
CA ARG A 83 18.09 -17.20 22.54
C ARG A 83 17.51 -15.89 22.02
N PHE A 84 17.33 -15.77 20.70
CA PHE A 84 16.75 -14.59 20.07
C PHE A 84 15.30 -14.35 20.53
N ASP A 85 14.47 -15.40 20.57
CA ASP A 85 13.09 -15.33 21.06
C ASP A 85 13.04 -14.84 22.52
N SER A 86 13.93 -15.35 23.40
CA SER A 86 14.01 -14.91 24.80
C SER A 86 14.51 -13.48 25.02
N GLN A 87 15.19 -12.91 24.03
CA GLN A 87 15.73 -11.54 24.11
C GLN A 87 14.78 -10.51 23.50
N VAL A 88 13.95 -10.93 22.54
CA VAL A 88 12.95 -10.10 21.87
C VAL A 88 11.63 -10.06 22.63
N ARG A 89 11.31 -11.15 23.36
CA ARG A 89 10.11 -11.30 24.19
C ARG A 89 10.41 -11.11 25.67
#